data_AF-A0A1Y0BFP6-F1
#
_entry.id   AF-A0A1Y0BFP6-F1
#
_cell.length_a   1.000
_cell.length_b   1.000
_cell.length_c   1.000
_cell.angle_alpha   90.00
_cell.angle_beta   90.00
_cell.angle_gamma   90.00
#
_symmetry.space_group_name_H-M   'P 1'
#
loop_
_entity.id
_entity.type
_entity.pdbx_description
1 polymer ?
#
loop_
_entity_poly.entity_id
_entity_poly.type
_entity_poly.pdbx_seq_one_letter_code
_entity_poly.pdbx_strand_id
1 'polypeptide(L)'
;MVEVFRETASGMKANRSARAEVMKLAQARHIDAILVTELSRWGRSTQDLLDTLNRLSGWRVSVVAMSGMTFEVDTPHGRMMATMLAGIAQFERDMLSERVRSGLAAARARGRKLGRQTGVRPKSDRLAPKVLALVAEGRSYRWIARDLGLSKNTVAAIVGRSRADMDHKVEVAA
;
A
#
# COMPACT_ATOMS: atom_id res chain seq x y z
N MET A 1 -19.71 27.54 -7.58
CA MET A 1 -19.38 27.20 -6.18
C MET A 1 -18.04 26.47 -6.19
N VAL A 2 -17.12 26.77 -5.28
CA VAL A 2 -15.81 26.13 -5.22
C VAL A 2 -15.75 25.32 -3.94
N GLU A 3 -15.48 24.03 -4.06
CA GLU A 3 -15.36 23.12 -2.91
C GLU A 3 -13.97 22.49 -2.91
N VAL A 4 -13.36 22.41 -1.72
CA VAL A 4 -11.96 21.99 -1.57
C VAL A 4 -11.90 20.64 -0.90
N PHE A 5 -11.45 19.64 -1.66
CA PHE A 5 -11.23 18.29 -1.17
C PHE A 5 -9.74 18.08 -0.86
N ARG A 6 -9.43 17.63 0.35
CA ARG A 6 -8.05 17.27 0.77
C ARG A 6 -7.95 15.78 1.04
N GLU A 7 -6.92 15.16 0.50
CA GLU A 7 -6.66 13.74 0.70
C GLU A 7 -5.22 13.52 1.16
N THR A 8 -5.06 12.98 2.36
CA THR A 8 -3.75 12.61 2.91
C THR A 8 -3.61 11.10 2.83
N ALA A 9 -3.16 10.61 1.68
CA ALA A 9 -3.01 9.18 1.41
C ALA A 9 -1.59 8.89 0.90
N SER A 10 -0.70 8.43 1.79
CA SER A 10 0.60 7.88 1.41
C SER A 10 0.49 6.36 1.22
N GLY A 11 0.78 5.88 0.01
CA GLY A 11 0.82 4.45 -0.30
C GLY A 11 -0.32 3.93 -1.20
N MET A 12 -0.04 2.80 -1.84
CA MET A 12 -0.83 2.20 -2.93
C MET A 12 -2.23 1.69 -2.51
N LYS A 13 -2.46 1.48 -1.21
CA LYS A 13 -3.68 0.88 -0.63
C LYS A 13 -4.58 1.86 0.13
N ALA A 14 -4.22 3.13 0.24
CA ALA A 14 -5.07 4.09 0.93
C ALA A 14 -6.33 4.37 0.09
N ASN A 15 -7.49 4.00 0.64
CA ASN A 15 -8.79 4.24 0.04
C ASN A 15 -9.00 5.76 -0.05
N ARG A 16 -9.02 6.31 -1.27
CA ARG A 16 -9.13 7.74 -1.51
C ARG A 16 -10.59 8.17 -1.52
N SER A 17 -11.15 8.36 -0.33
CA SER A 17 -12.56 8.71 -0.16
C SER A 17 -12.88 10.07 -0.77
N ALA A 18 -11.97 11.05 -0.68
CA ALA A 18 -12.22 12.38 -1.20
C ALA A 18 -12.23 12.39 -2.74
N ARG A 19 -11.28 11.68 -3.40
CA ARG A 19 -11.32 11.52 -4.86
C ARG A 19 -12.58 10.77 -5.32
N ALA A 20 -13.03 9.76 -4.58
CA ALA A 20 -14.25 9.03 -4.91
C ALA A 20 -15.50 9.92 -4.86
N GLU A 21 -15.56 10.84 -3.90
CA GLU A 21 -16.63 11.83 -3.78
C GLU A 21 -16.63 12.83 -4.95
N VAL A 22 -15.46 13.39 -5.30
CA VAL A 22 -15.32 14.26 -6.48
C VAL A 22 -15.77 13.54 -7.76
N MET A 23 -15.41 12.26 -7.92
CA MET A 23 -15.85 11.46 -9.07
C MET A 23 -17.37 11.24 -9.10
N LYS A 24 -18.04 11.12 -7.94
CA LYS A 24 -19.51 11.04 -7.87
C LYS A 24 -20.15 12.37 -8.25
N LEU A 25 -19.61 13.49 -7.78
CA LEU A 25 -20.08 14.83 -8.16
C LEU A 25 -19.94 15.07 -9.66
N ALA A 26 -18.80 14.67 -10.25
CA ALA A 26 -18.57 14.72 -11.69
C ALA A 26 -19.57 13.86 -12.46
N GLN A 27 -19.82 12.62 -12.00
CA GLN A 27 -20.77 11.72 -12.64
C GLN A 27 -22.21 12.25 -12.58
N ALA A 28 -22.59 12.87 -11.45
CA ALA A 28 -23.88 13.51 -11.26
C ALA A 28 -24.02 14.87 -11.98
N ARG A 29 -22.96 15.34 -12.67
CA ARG A 29 -22.89 16.65 -13.36
C ARG A 29 -23.13 17.84 -12.43
N HIS A 30 -22.70 17.73 -11.18
CA HIS A 30 -22.70 18.85 -10.24
C HIS A 30 -21.47 19.76 -10.38
N ILE A 31 -20.48 19.33 -11.17
CA ILE A 31 -19.25 20.07 -11.43
C ILE A 31 -18.85 19.96 -12.90
N ASP A 32 -18.28 21.04 -13.44
CA ASP A 32 -17.80 21.11 -14.83
C ASP A 32 -16.27 21.03 -14.93
N ALA A 33 -15.56 21.28 -13.82
CA ALA A 33 -14.10 21.25 -13.78
C ALA A 33 -13.55 20.81 -12.41
N ILE A 34 -12.37 20.18 -12.44
CA ILE A 34 -11.60 19.77 -11.28
C ILE A 34 -10.23 20.43 -11.37
N LEU A 35 -9.90 21.25 -10.36
CA LEU A 35 -8.59 21.86 -10.22
C LEU A 35 -7.72 20.99 -9.30
N VAL A 36 -6.55 20.57 -9.79
CA VAL A 36 -5.55 19.82 -9.02
C VAL A 36 -4.23 20.57 -8.99
N THR A 37 -3.44 20.39 -7.93
CA THR A 37 -2.10 21.00 -7.86
C THR A 37 -1.16 20.39 -8.91
N GLU A 38 -1.12 19.07 -8.99
CA GLU A 38 -0.32 18.28 -9.94
C GLU A 38 -1.09 17.02 -10.34
N LEU A 39 -1.00 16.58 -11.61
CA LEU A 39 -1.67 15.36 -12.09
C LEU A 39 -1.13 14.07 -11.44
N SER A 40 0.16 14.06 -11.08
CA SER A 40 0.79 12.96 -10.33
C SER A 40 0.13 12.72 -8.96
N ARG A 41 -0.55 13.74 -8.41
CA ARG A 41 -1.30 13.63 -7.15
C ARG A 41 -2.70 13.11 -7.36
N TRP A 42 -3.26 13.22 -8.57
CA TRP A 42 -4.59 12.72 -8.90
C TRP A 42 -4.61 11.20 -9.10
N GLY A 43 -3.72 10.66 -9.93
CA GLY A 43 -3.61 9.22 -10.22
C GLY A 43 -2.61 8.49 -9.30
N ARG A 44 -2.83 7.20 -9.04
CA ARG A 44 -1.87 6.32 -8.32
C ARG A 44 -0.85 5.69 -9.25
N SER A 45 -1.23 5.54 -10.50
CA SER A 45 -0.40 5.11 -11.61
C SER A 45 -0.83 5.92 -12.82
N THR A 46 -0.03 5.85 -13.86
CA THR A 46 -0.36 6.49 -15.13
C THR A 46 -1.63 5.93 -15.76
N GLN A 47 -1.83 4.61 -15.64
CA GLN A 47 -3.05 3.96 -16.12
C GLN A 47 -4.28 4.45 -15.36
N ASP A 48 -4.20 4.52 -14.02
CA ASP A 48 -5.27 5.08 -13.19
C ASP A 48 -5.57 6.54 -13.55
N LEU A 49 -4.54 7.36 -13.81
CA LEU A 49 -4.71 8.73 -14.28
C LEU A 49 -5.46 8.78 -15.61
N LEU A 50 -5.01 8.03 -16.62
CA LEU A 50 -5.66 7.96 -17.94
C LEU A 50 -7.12 7.51 -17.86
N ASP A 51 -7.38 6.42 -17.15
CA ASP A 51 -8.73 5.86 -17.00
C ASP A 51 -9.67 6.91 -16.38
N THR A 52 -9.16 7.68 -15.44
CA THR A 52 -9.94 8.73 -14.78
C THR A 52 -10.18 9.92 -15.69
N LEU A 53 -9.17 10.35 -16.45
CA LEU A 53 -9.31 11.44 -17.43
C LEU A 53 -10.31 11.08 -18.53
N ASN A 54 -10.27 9.83 -19.03
CA ASN A 54 -11.23 9.34 -20.03
C ASN A 54 -12.67 9.35 -19.51
N ARG A 55 -12.88 8.92 -18.26
CA ARG A 55 -14.21 8.96 -17.63
C ARG A 55 -14.73 10.39 -17.47
N LEU A 56 -13.87 11.29 -17.02
CA LEU A 56 -14.21 12.70 -16.82
C LEU A 56 -14.51 13.40 -18.14
N SER A 57 -13.75 13.13 -19.20
CA SER A 57 -14.06 13.61 -20.56
C SER A 57 -15.41 13.08 -21.05
N GLY A 58 -15.71 11.79 -20.82
CA GLY A 58 -17.03 11.23 -21.12
C GLY A 58 -18.20 11.91 -20.38
N TRP A 59 -17.92 12.56 -19.25
CA TRP A 59 -18.89 13.36 -18.49
C TRP A 59 -18.82 14.86 -18.76
N ARG A 60 -17.95 15.31 -19.68
CA ARG A 60 -17.66 16.72 -19.98
C ARG A 60 -17.14 17.50 -18.77
N VAL A 61 -16.33 16.84 -17.94
CA VAL A 61 -15.68 17.45 -16.79
C VAL A 61 -14.19 17.63 -17.09
N SER A 62 -13.72 18.86 -17.07
CA SER A 62 -12.32 19.21 -17.36
C SER A 62 -11.42 19.03 -16.14
N VAL A 63 -10.19 18.56 -16.33
CA VAL A 63 -9.19 18.50 -15.26
C VAL A 63 -8.06 19.48 -15.57
N VAL A 64 -7.82 20.41 -14.64
CA VAL A 64 -6.82 21.47 -14.78
C VAL A 64 -5.76 21.32 -13.72
N ALA A 65 -4.50 21.28 -14.11
CA ALA A 65 -3.38 21.31 -13.18
C ALA A 65 -2.92 22.76 -12.94
N MET A 66 -2.67 23.12 -11.67
CA MET A 66 -2.17 24.45 -11.31
C MET A 66 -0.78 24.76 -11.89
N SER A 67 -0.03 23.74 -12.30
CA SER A 67 1.25 23.89 -12.99
C SER A 67 1.16 24.49 -14.41
N GLY A 68 -0.03 24.95 -14.83
CA GLY A 68 -0.24 25.59 -16.13
C GLY A 68 -0.50 24.63 -17.30
N MET A 69 -0.46 23.31 -17.05
CA MET A 69 -0.89 22.33 -18.05
C MET A 69 -2.42 22.17 -17.98
N THR A 70 -3.11 22.75 -18.95
CA THR A 70 -4.53 22.50 -19.21
C THR A 70 -4.66 21.24 -20.07
N PHE A 71 -5.25 20.19 -19.52
CA PHE A 71 -5.60 19.00 -20.30
C PHE A 71 -7.04 19.13 -20.77
N GLU A 72 -7.20 19.80 -21.91
CA GLU A 72 -8.45 19.74 -22.65
C GLU A 72 -8.53 18.39 -23.39
N VAL A 73 -8.97 17.37 -22.67
CA VAL A 73 -9.10 15.98 -23.16
C VAL A 73 -10.14 15.87 -24.29
N ASP A 74 -10.96 16.90 -24.49
CA ASP A 74 -11.93 16.97 -25.58
C ASP A 74 -11.28 17.26 -26.94
N THR A 75 -10.04 17.76 -26.98
CA THR A 75 -9.30 18.00 -28.23
C THR A 75 -8.51 16.75 -28.69
N PRO A 76 -8.43 16.46 -30.00
CA PRO A 76 -7.59 15.38 -30.52
C PRO A 76 -6.11 15.50 -30.10
N HIS A 77 -5.58 16.72 -30.04
CA HIS A 77 -4.21 16.98 -29.58
C HIS A 77 -4.04 16.68 -28.08
N GLY A 78 -5.00 17.08 -27.24
CA GLY A 78 -5.00 16.78 -25.81
C GLY A 78 -5.01 15.27 -25.52
N ARG A 79 -5.80 14.49 -26.28
CA ARG A 79 -5.82 13.01 -26.17
C ARG A 79 -4.49 12.37 -26.58
N MET A 80 -3.87 12.84 -27.65
CA MET A 80 -2.56 12.36 -28.09
C MET A 80 -1.49 12.63 -27.02
N MET A 81 -1.42 13.85 -26.50
CA MET A 81 -0.45 14.22 -25.46
C MET A 81 -0.66 13.43 -24.17
N ALA A 82 -1.91 13.23 -23.75
CA ALA A 82 -2.24 12.39 -22.61
C ALA A 82 -1.75 10.94 -22.81
N THR A 83 -1.98 10.37 -23.99
CA THR A 83 -1.53 9.01 -24.34
C THR A 83 0.00 8.89 -24.34
N MET A 84 0.70 9.89 -24.87
CA MET A 84 2.17 9.89 -24.93
C MET A 84 2.79 10.02 -23.54
N LEU A 85 2.33 10.98 -22.74
CA LEU A 85 2.75 11.12 -21.33
C LEU A 85 2.45 9.86 -20.55
N ALA A 86 1.35 9.19 -20.91
CA ALA A 86 1.01 7.95 -20.26
C ALA A 86 1.95 6.78 -20.62
N GLY A 87 2.35 6.70 -21.88
CA GLY A 87 3.39 5.78 -22.34
C GLY A 87 4.71 6.01 -21.60
N ILE A 88 5.14 7.28 -21.46
CA ILE A 88 6.38 7.64 -20.77
C ILE A 88 6.35 7.19 -19.31
N ALA A 89 5.28 7.52 -18.57
CA ALA A 89 5.24 7.16 -17.15
C ALA A 89 4.94 5.66 -16.92
N GLN A 90 4.48 4.91 -17.93
CA GLN A 90 4.50 3.44 -17.90
C GLN A 90 5.94 2.92 -18.11
N PHE A 91 6.64 3.42 -19.12
CA PHE A 91 8.02 3.06 -19.42
C PHE A 91 8.96 3.28 -18.21
N GLU A 92 8.87 4.44 -17.54
CA GLU A 92 9.67 4.72 -16.35
C GLU A 92 9.41 3.72 -15.21
N ARG A 93 8.15 3.32 -15.00
CA ARG A 93 7.78 2.33 -13.98
C ARG A 93 8.36 0.96 -14.31
N ASP A 94 8.31 0.57 -15.57
CA ASP A 94 8.82 -0.72 -16.02
C ASP A 94 10.36 -0.75 -15.89
N MET A 95 11.05 0.31 -16.30
CA MET A 95 12.50 0.47 -16.11
C MET A 95 12.91 0.42 -14.63
N LEU A 96 12.16 1.06 -13.74
CA LEU A 96 12.43 1.01 -12.30
C LEU A 96 12.24 -0.40 -11.74
N SER A 97 11.17 -1.09 -12.16
CA SER A 97 10.88 -2.47 -11.77
C SER A 97 11.99 -3.42 -12.22
N GLU A 98 12.46 -3.28 -13.46
CA GLU A 98 13.60 -4.04 -13.99
C GLU A 98 14.87 -3.82 -13.17
N ARG A 99 15.18 -2.56 -12.84
CA ARG A 99 16.35 -2.23 -12.00
C ARG A 99 16.26 -2.87 -10.62
N VAL A 100 15.09 -2.83 -9.98
CA VAL A 100 14.88 -3.48 -8.68
C VAL A 100 15.06 -4.99 -8.80
N ARG A 101 14.50 -5.62 -9.84
CA ARG A 101 14.61 -7.06 -10.08
C ARG A 101 16.07 -7.47 -10.32
N SER A 102 16.80 -6.70 -11.12
CA SER A 102 18.24 -6.89 -11.35
C SER A 102 19.05 -6.74 -10.05
N GLY A 103 18.77 -5.71 -9.25
CA GLY A 103 19.41 -5.51 -7.95
C GLY A 103 19.14 -6.65 -6.96
N LEU A 104 17.91 -7.17 -6.92
CA LEU A 104 17.55 -8.34 -6.11
C LEU A 104 18.26 -9.60 -6.61
N ALA A 105 18.35 -9.82 -7.92
CA ALA A 105 19.08 -10.94 -8.50
C ALA A 105 20.57 -10.89 -8.13
N ALA A 106 21.21 -9.73 -8.27
CA ALA A 106 22.60 -9.53 -7.85
C ALA A 106 22.81 -9.73 -6.34
N ALA A 107 21.86 -9.28 -5.51
CA ALA A 107 21.90 -9.52 -4.06
C ALA A 107 21.79 -11.03 -3.73
N ARG A 108 20.93 -11.77 -4.43
CA ARG A 108 20.82 -13.23 -4.30
C ARG A 108 22.12 -13.94 -4.72
N ALA A 109 22.71 -13.53 -5.85
CA ALA A 109 23.97 -14.08 -6.33
C ALA A 109 25.12 -13.86 -5.34
N ARG A 110 25.13 -12.72 -4.63
CA ARG A 110 26.06 -12.43 -3.52
C ARG A 110 25.70 -13.15 -2.21
N GLY A 111 24.75 -14.08 -2.21
CA GLY A 111 24.37 -14.87 -1.05
C GLY A 111 23.54 -14.13 0.01
N ARG A 112 23.08 -12.89 -0.24
CA ARG A 112 22.21 -12.19 0.73
C ARG A 112 20.85 -12.88 0.78
N LYS A 113 20.46 -13.37 1.97
CA LYS A 113 19.09 -13.82 2.24
C LYS A 113 18.14 -12.62 2.23
N LEU A 114 17.34 -12.50 1.18
CA LEU A 114 16.30 -11.48 1.05
C LEU A 114 15.03 -11.90 1.80
N GLY A 115 14.30 -10.93 2.35
CA GLY A 115 13.08 -11.16 3.13
C GLY A 115 13.31 -11.21 4.64
N ARG A 116 12.30 -11.65 5.40
CA ARG A 116 12.38 -11.74 6.87
C ARG A 116 13.44 -12.78 7.27
N GLN A 117 14.45 -12.36 8.04
CA GLN A 117 15.46 -13.28 8.56
C GLN A 117 14.82 -14.39 9.40
N THR A 118 15.24 -15.62 9.16
CA THR A 118 14.82 -16.78 9.96
C THR A 118 15.26 -16.58 11.41
N GLY A 119 14.33 -16.73 12.35
CA GLY A 119 14.61 -16.57 13.79
C GLY A 119 14.27 -15.20 14.37
N VAL A 120 14.28 -14.13 13.57
CA VAL A 120 13.98 -12.77 14.06
C VAL A 120 12.47 -12.54 14.07
N ARG A 121 11.84 -12.47 15.26
CA ARG A 121 10.39 -12.24 15.41
C ARG A 121 10.10 -11.09 16.37
N PRO A 122 10.40 -9.82 16.00
CA PRO A 122 10.43 -8.69 16.95
C PRO A 122 9.12 -8.49 17.72
N LYS A 123 7.97 -8.62 17.04
CA LYS A 123 6.66 -8.50 17.68
C LYS A 123 6.30 -9.71 18.55
N SER A 124 6.68 -10.92 18.12
CA SER A 124 6.37 -12.16 18.86
C SER A 124 7.26 -12.31 20.09
N ASP A 125 8.53 -11.96 19.99
CA ASP A 125 9.51 -12.09 21.07
C ASP A 125 9.26 -11.03 22.14
N ARG A 126 8.91 -9.80 21.75
CA ARG A 126 8.49 -8.73 22.69
C ARG A 126 7.24 -9.09 23.49
N LEU A 127 6.29 -9.81 22.89
CA LEU A 127 5.03 -10.19 23.54
C LEU A 127 5.08 -11.57 24.22
N ALA A 128 6.18 -12.31 24.07
CA ALA A 128 6.31 -13.65 24.61
C ALA A 128 6.08 -13.73 26.14
N PRO A 129 6.64 -12.83 26.98
CA PRO A 129 6.39 -12.87 28.43
C PRO A 129 4.92 -12.71 28.79
N LYS A 130 4.20 -11.80 28.12
CA LYS A 130 2.77 -11.58 28.33
C LYS A 130 1.93 -12.78 27.90
N VAL A 131 2.29 -13.40 26.78
CA VAL A 131 1.62 -14.63 26.31
C VAL A 131 1.77 -15.74 27.35
N LEU A 132 2.97 -15.97 27.88
CA LEU A 132 3.22 -17.04 28.85
C LEU A 132 2.49 -16.80 30.18
N ALA A 133 2.45 -15.56 30.66
CA ALA A 133 1.69 -15.21 31.86
C ALA A 133 0.18 -15.51 31.70
N LEU A 134 -0.43 -15.07 30.60
CA LEU A 134 -1.85 -15.32 30.34
C LEU A 134 -2.17 -16.81 30.12
N VAL A 135 -1.23 -17.59 29.61
CA VAL A 135 -1.36 -19.05 29.52
C VAL A 135 -1.29 -19.69 30.91
N ALA A 136 -0.41 -19.22 31.79
CA ALA A 136 -0.33 -19.68 33.18
C ALA A 136 -1.61 -19.34 33.97
N GLU A 137 -2.28 -18.23 33.65
CA GLU A 137 -3.61 -17.87 34.15
C GLU A 137 -4.76 -18.72 33.57
N GLY A 138 -4.46 -19.69 32.70
CA GLY A 138 -5.45 -20.59 32.10
C GLY A 138 -6.27 -19.98 30.96
N ARG A 139 -5.88 -18.83 30.40
CA ARG A 139 -6.59 -18.21 29.28
C ARG A 139 -6.41 -19.03 27.99
N SER A 140 -7.49 -19.15 27.21
CA SER A 140 -7.43 -19.86 25.94
C SER A 140 -6.55 -19.13 24.91
N TYR A 141 -5.85 -19.89 24.06
CA TYR A 141 -4.97 -19.30 23.03
C TYR A 141 -5.72 -18.39 22.05
N ARG A 142 -7.02 -18.66 21.81
CA ARG A 142 -7.86 -17.84 20.94
C ARG A 142 -8.15 -16.48 21.56
N TRP A 143 -8.36 -16.44 22.88
CA TRP A 143 -8.57 -15.20 23.62
C TRP A 143 -7.29 -14.36 23.63
N ILE A 144 -6.14 -14.97 23.97
CA ILE A 144 -4.82 -14.30 23.99
C ILE A 144 -4.45 -13.73 22.62
N ALA A 145 -4.72 -14.48 21.55
CA ALA A 145 -4.49 -14.02 20.19
C ALA A 145 -5.30 -12.75 19.86
N ARG A 146 -6.56 -12.70 20.26
CA ARG A 146 -7.44 -11.54 20.05
C ARG A 146 -6.98 -10.34 20.86
N ASP A 147 -6.68 -10.55 22.13
CA ASP A 147 -6.29 -9.50 23.09
C ASP A 147 -4.97 -8.83 22.70
N LEU A 148 -3.96 -9.63 22.33
CA LEU A 148 -2.62 -9.13 21.99
C LEU A 148 -2.43 -8.79 20.50
N GLY A 149 -3.48 -8.91 19.68
CA GLY A 149 -3.41 -8.66 18.23
C GLY A 149 -2.40 -9.57 17.53
N LEU A 150 -2.40 -10.86 17.90
CA LEU A 150 -1.56 -11.92 17.35
C LEU A 150 -2.41 -12.98 16.64
N SER A 151 -1.79 -13.76 15.75
CA SER A 151 -2.45 -14.97 15.24
C SER A 151 -2.42 -16.09 16.29
N LYS A 152 -3.43 -16.98 16.29
CA LYS A 152 -3.43 -18.18 17.14
C LYS A 152 -2.15 -19.01 16.93
N ASN A 153 -1.66 -19.11 15.69
CA ASN A 153 -0.43 -19.84 15.35
C ASN A 153 0.80 -19.18 15.97
N THR A 154 0.84 -17.84 16.05
CA THR A 154 1.91 -17.11 16.73
C THR A 154 1.94 -17.41 18.22
N VAL A 155 0.77 -17.42 18.87
CA VAL A 155 0.62 -17.76 20.30
C VAL A 155 1.06 -19.18 20.57
N ALA A 156 0.54 -20.16 19.81
CA ALA A 156 0.92 -21.56 19.94
C ALA A 156 2.43 -21.78 19.71
N ALA A 157 3.01 -21.10 18.72
CA ALA A 157 4.45 -21.17 18.47
C ALA A 157 5.27 -20.58 19.63
N ILE A 158 4.82 -19.51 20.29
CA ILE A 158 5.51 -18.93 21.46
C ILE A 158 5.54 -19.94 22.60
N VAL A 159 4.39 -20.55 22.93
CA VAL A 159 4.30 -21.57 23.98
C VAL A 159 5.16 -22.78 23.63
N GLY A 160 5.11 -23.26 22.39
CA GLY A 160 5.93 -24.39 21.93
C GLY A 160 7.43 -24.13 22.05
N ARG A 161 7.90 -22.93 21.73
CA ARG A 161 9.32 -22.55 21.92
C ARG A 161 9.71 -22.49 23.39
N SER A 162 8.86 -21.91 24.24
CA SER A 162 9.13 -21.83 25.67
C SER A 162 9.23 -23.21 26.33
N ARG A 163 8.44 -24.19 25.85
CA ARG A 163 8.53 -25.58 26.34
C ARG A 163 9.84 -26.24 25.92
N ALA A 164 10.20 -26.14 24.63
CA ALA A 164 11.46 -26.65 24.11
C ALA A 164 12.69 -26.03 24.82
N ASP A 165 12.66 -24.73 25.14
CA ASP A 165 13.72 -24.07 25.89
C ASP A 165 13.80 -24.55 27.36
N MET A 166 12.68 -24.96 27.98
CA MET A 166 12.71 -25.56 29.31
C MET A 166 13.26 -26.99 29.27
N ASP A 167 12.80 -27.81 28.33
CA ASP A 167 13.24 -29.20 28.17
C ASP A 167 14.76 -29.27 27.93
N HIS A 168 15.29 -28.39 27.07
CA HIS A 168 16.73 -28.33 26.78
C HIS A 168 17.58 -27.87 27.98
N LYS A 169 17.05 -27.02 28.87
CA LYS A 169 17.75 -26.61 30.10
C LYS A 169 17.80 -27.70 31.15
N VAL A 170 16.78 -28.56 31.21
CA VAL A 170 16.74 -29.70 32.13
C VAL A 170 17.76 -30.76 31.70
N GLU A 171 17.87 -31.02 30.39
CA GLU A 171 18.79 -32.02 29.83
C GLU A 171 20.28 -31.64 29.98
N VAL A 172 20.62 -30.35 29.97
CA VAL A 172 22.01 -29.85 30.14
C VAL A 172 22.42 -29.73 31.62
N ALA A 173 21.45 -29.76 32.55
CA ALA A 173 21.69 -29.66 33.98
C ALA A 173 21.72 -31.01 34.71
N ALA A 174 21.46 -32.11 34.00
CA ALA A 174 21.53 -33.50 34.48
C ALA A 174 22.88 -34.14 34.11
#